data_AF-A0A2G2MEL4-F1
#
_entry.id   AF-A0A2G2MEL4-F1
#
_cell.length_a   1.000
_cell.length_b   1.000
_cell.length_c   1.000
_cell.angle_alpha   90.00
_cell.angle_beta   90.00
_cell.angle_gamma   90.00
#
_symmetry.space_group_name_H-M   'P 1'
#
loop_
_entity.id
_entity.type
_entity.pdbx_description
1 polymer ?
#
loop_
_entity_poly.entity_id
_entity_poly.type
_entity_poly.pdbx_seq_one_letter_code
_entity_poly.pdbx_strand_id
1 'polypeptide(L)' 'MTNACFVTQEATEEILLRVTNVCAECYSDLHAGDTIHYDMQNYRYLCDCCQEKLCSQMNEDCEVVREEDTGLFC' A
#
# COMPACT_ATOMS: atom_id res chain seq x y z
N MET A 1 1.41 -10.86 -8.27
CA MET A 1 0.23 -10.03 -7.97
C MET A 1 0.68 -8.59 -7.98
N THR A 2 0.23 -7.80 -8.94
CA THR A 2 0.51 -6.36 -8.99
C THR A 2 -0.22 -5.70 -7.82
N ASN A 3 0.55 -5.14 -6.89
CA ASN A 3 0.06 -4.48 -5.68
C ASN A 3 -0.56 -3.13 -6.06
N ALA A 4 -1.70 -3.16 -6.75
CA ALA A 4 -2.27 -2.06 -7.52
C ALA A 4 -2.72 -0.83 -6.69
N CYS A 5 -2.53 -0.87 -5.37
CA CYS A 5 -2.93 0.21 -4.45
C CYS A 5 -1.76 1.12 -4.05
N PHE A 6 -0.52 0.71 -4.31
CA PHE A 6 0.67 1.45 -3.88
C PHE A 6 1.58 1.79 -5.06
N VAL A 7 2.07 3.03 -5.09
CA VAL A 7 3.12 3.47 -6.00
C VAL A 7 4.41 3.62 -5.21
N THR A 8 5.39 2.76 -5.51
CA THR A 8 6.71 2.79 -4.89
C THR A 8 7.59 3.82 -5.59
N GLN A 9 8.27 4.65 -4.79
CA GLN A 9 9.20 5.66 -5.27
C GLN A 9 10.25 5.99 -4.22
N GLU A 10 11.32 6.65 -4.65
CA GLU A 10 12.30 7.23 -3.74
C GLU A 10 11.77 8.53 -3.12
N ALA A 11 12.02 8.73 -1.83
CA ALA A 11 11.73 9.95 -1.13
C ALA A 11 12.67 11.07 -1.59
N THR A 12 12.14 12.05 -2.32
CA THR A 12 12.87 13.25 -2.72
C THR A 12 12.69 14.36 -1.69
N GLU A 13 13.62 15.31 -1.64
CA GLU A 13 13.48 16.50 -0.79
C GLU A 13 12.17 17.26 -1.07
N GLU A 14 11.71 17.29 -2.33
CA GLU A 14 10.45 17.93 -2.69
C GLU A 14 9.24 17.29 -2.00
N ILE A 15 9.20 15.95 -1.93
CA ILE A 15 8.13 15.23 -1.24
C ILE A 15 8.18 15.49 0.27
N LEU A 16 9.38 15.40 0.86
CA LEU A 16 9.56 15.54 2.31
C LEU A 16 9.22 16.96 2.80
N LEU A 17 9.56 17.98 2.01
CA LEU A 17 9.31 19.37 2.36
C LEU A 17 7.90 19.86 2.02
N ARG A 18 7.29 19.35 0.93
CA ARG A 18 6.00 19.85 0.45
C ARG A 18 4.82 18.97 0.81
N VAL A 19 5.06 17.71 1.17
CA VAL A 19 3.99 16.75 1.44
C VAL A 19 4.07 16.24 2.88
N THR A 20 5.10 15.46 3.21
CA THR A 20 5.29 14.90 4.56
C THR A 20 6.69 14.35 4.74
N ASN A 21 7.26 14.54 5.93
CA ASN A 21 8.51 13.94 6.36
C ASN A 21 8.32 12.76 7.33
N VAL A 22 7.09 12.27 7.48
CA VAL A 22 6.76 11.13 8.35
C VAL A 22 5.79 10.17 7.66
N CYS A 23 5.88 8.89 8.01
CA CYS A 23 4.93 7.87 7.61
C CYS A 23 3.54 8.18 8.20
N ALA A 24 2.50 8.16 7.37
CA ALA A 24 1.14 8.48 7.81
C ALA A 24 0.50 7.41 8.73
N GLU A 25 1.06 6.21 8.80
CA GLU A 25 0.52 5.12 9.62
C GLU A 25 1.20 5.02 10.99
N CYS A 26 2.54 5.01 11.01
CA CYS A 26 3.31 4.81 12.24
C CYS A 26 4.04 6.06 12.75
N TYR A 27 3.98 7.18 12.01
CA TYR A 27 4.66 8.44 12.33
C TYR A 27 6.19 8.32 12.43
N SER A 28 6.80 7.27 11.87
CA SER A 28 8.25 7.19 11.73
C SER A 28 8.76 8.24 10.74
N ASP A 29 9.92 8.82 11.01
CA ASP A 29 10.57 9.76 10.10
C ASP A 29 10.88 9.11 8.75
N LEU A 30 10.69 9.89 7.68
CA LEU A 30 11.09 9.57 6.32
C LEU A 30 12.23 10.50 5.91
N HIS A 31 13.28 9.92 5.33
CA HIS A 31 14.48 10.63 4.92
C HIS A 31 14.65 10.60 3.41
N ALA A 32 15.41 11.54 2.87
CA ALA A 32 15.69 11.58 1.45
C ALA A 32 16.49 10.32 1.04
N GLY A 33 16.08 9.68 -0.05
CA GLY A 33 16.64 8.41 -0.49
C GLY A 33 15.93 7.17 0.07
N ASP A 34 15.02 7.32 1.03
CA ASP A 34 14.22 6.19 1.52
C ASP A 34 13.26 5.69 0.42
N THR A 35 12.99 4.37 0.43
CA THR A 35 11.88 3.82 -0.36
C THR A 35 10.57 4.09 0.37
N ILE A 36 9.67 4.80 -0.31
CA ILE A 36 8.35 5.16 0.23
C ILE A 36 7.25 4.71 -0.73
N HIS A 37 6.06 4.51 -0.17
CA HIS A 37 4.91 4.00 -0.91
C HIS A 37 3.75 4.97 -0.80
N TYR A 38 3.31 5.46 -1.95
CA TYR A 38 2.10 6.26 -2.03
C TYR A 38 0.88 5.35 -2.12
N ASP A 39 0.08 5.37 -1.05
CA ASP A 39 -1.23 4.72 -0.98
C ASP A 39 -2.23 5.51 -1.81
N MET A 40 -2.63 4.97 -2.97
CA MET A 40 -3.56 5.61 -3.88
C MET A 40 -5.01 5.61 -3.38
N GLN A 41 -5.35 4.78 -2.38
CA GLN A 41 -6.70 4.72 -1.82
C GLN A 41 -6.90 5.80 -0.75
N ASN A 42 -5.90 5.99 0.10
CA ASN A 42 -5.96 6.93 1.22
C ASN A 42 -5.17 8.23 0.99
N TYR A 43 -4.54 8.36 -0.18
CA TYR A 43 -3.75 9.53 -0.59
C TYR A 43 -2.66 9.91 0.43
N ARG A 44 -1.91 8.91 0.90
CA ARG A 44 -0.91 9.07 1.97
C ARG A 44 0.39 8.35 1.65
N TYR A 45 1.49 8.86 2.20
CA TYR A 45 2.81 8.21 2.09
C TYR A 45 3.09 7.31 3.30
N LEU A 46 3.64 6.13 3.00
CA LEU A 46 3.95 5.08 3.97
C LEU A 46 5.39 4.62 3.83
N CYS A 47 5.98 4.19 4.95
CA CYS A 47 7.22 3.42 4.93
C CYS A 47 6.97 1.96 4.50
N ASP A 48 8.04 1.29 4.09
CA ASP A 48 8.03 -0.10 3.59
C ASP A 48 7.32 -1.05 4.56
N CYS A 49 7.67 -0.99 5.86
CA CYS A 49 7.07 -1.81 6.90
C CYS A 49 5.53 -1.65 7.00
N CYS A 50 5.02 -0.43 6.87
CA CYS A 50 3.58 -0.18 6.94
C CYS A 50 2.87 -0.62 5.67
N GLN A 51 3.50 -0.44 4.51
CA GLN A 51 2.96 -0.90 3.24
C GLN A 51 2.85 -2.43 3.21
N GLU A 52 3.88 -3.16 3.62
CA GLU A 52 3.87 -4.63 3.70
C GLU A 52 2.76 -5.13 4.64
N LYS A 53 2.65 -4.53 5.82
CA LYS A 53 1.63 -4.91 6.81
C LYS A 53 0.21 -4.73 6.27
N LEU A 54 -0.07 -3.60 5.60
CA LEU A 54 -1.38 -3.33 5.01
C LEU A 54 -1.68 -4.31 3.86
N CYS A 55 -0.68 -4.64 3.04
CA CYS A 55 -0.83 -5.64 1.99
C CYS A 55 -1.13 -7.04 2.53
N SER A 56 -0.49 -7.45 3.63
CA SER A 56 -0.79 -8.71 4.28
C SER A 56 -2.23 -8.76 4.78
N GLN A 57 -2.70 -7.69 5.43
CA GLN A 57 -4.09 -7.59 5.90
C GLN A 57 -5.10 -7.67 4.74
N MET A 58 -4.86 -6.94 3.64
CA MET A 58 -5.73 -7.02 2.46
C MET A 58 -5.81 -8.42 1.84
N ASN A 59 -4.70 -9.18 1.85
CA ASN A 59 -4.68 -10.53 1.32
C ASN A 59 -5.39 -11.52 2.24
N GLU A 60 -5.38 -11.29 3.55
CA GLU A 60 -6.13 -12.09 4.54
C GLU A 60 -7.65 -11.87 4.42
N ASP A 61 -8.07 -10.63 4.14
CA ASP A 61 -9.49 -10.27 3.95
C ASP A 61 -10.04 -10.67 2.56
N CYS A 62 -9.21 -11.23 1.69
CA CYS A 62 -9.59 -11.60 0.34
C CYS A 62 -10.35 -12.95 0.37
N GLU A 63 -11.69 -12.89 0.40
CA GLU A 63 -12.53 -14.08 0.28
C GLU A 63 -12.20 -14.83 -1.02
N VAL A 64 -11.71 -16.07 -0.88
CA VAL A 64 -11.61 -17.00 -2.01
C VAL A 64 -13.03 -17.41 -2.38
N VAL A 65 -13.64 -16.67 -3.30
CA VAL A 65 -14.88 -17.09 -3.94
C VAL A 65 -14.57 -18.36 -4.72
N ARG A 66 -14.90 -19.51 -4.14
CA ARG A 66 -14.97 -20.76 -4.89
C ARG A 66 -16.24 -20.67 -5.72
N GLU A 67 -16.10 -20.68 -7.05
CA GLU A 67 -17.21 -20.99 -7.92
C GLU A 67 -17.69 -22.39 -7.54
N GLU A 68 -18.73 -22.49 -6.71
CA GLU A 68 -19.45 -23.75 -6.58
C GLU A 68 -20.08 -24.03 -7.95
N ASP A 69 -19.70 -25.18 -8.51
CA ASP A 69 -20.18 -25.78 -9.75
C ASP A 69 -21.71 -25.88 -9.81
N THR A 70 -22.41 -24.79 -10.05
CA THR A 70 -23.79 -24.83 -10.56
C THR A 70 -23.78 -24.38 -12.00
N GLY A 71 -23.38 -25.33 -12.87
CA GLY A 71 -23.62 -25.25 -14.30
C GLY A 71 -25.09 -24.92 -14.55
N LEU A 72 -25.32 -23.77 -15.19
CA LEU A 72 -26.64 -23.23 -15.51
C LEU A 72 -27.29 -23.94 -16.72
N PHE A 73 -27.16 -25.26 -16.78
CA PHE A 73 -27.78 -26.14 -17.77
C PHE A 73 -28.18 -27.44 -17.06
N CYS A 74 -29.30 -27.40 -16.33
CA CYS A 74 -30.05 -28.57 -15.86
C CYS A 74 -31.33 -28.70 -16.70
#